data_AF-A0A412Y8Y3-F1
#
_entry.id   AF-A0A412Y8Y3-F1
#
_cell.length_a   1.000
_cell.length_b   1.000
_cell.length_c   1.000
_cell.angle_alpha   90.00
_cell.angle_beta   90.00
_cell.angle_gamma   90.00
#
_symmetry.space_group_name_H-M   'P 1'
#
loop_
_entity.id
_entity.type
_entity.pdbx_description
1 polymer ?
#
loop_
_entity_poly.entity_id
_entity_poly.type
_entity_poly.pdbx_seq_one_letter_code
_entity_poly.pdbx_strand_id
1 'polypeptide(L)'
;MNKKSFASTIIAVIFVCPVLAVTHTFTPTDIGSLKIKMSDGSLQPGDTLLLQDGTYSHLDKVSFTGNGTADYPIILKAANTGNAIISGKTEIRMAGSYLQLEGLYFHKAWASDFEMIEFQLDIV
;
A
#
# COMPACT_ATOMS: atom_id res chain seq x y z
N MET A 1 -14.16 16.86 -61.61
CA MET A 1 -12.87 17.01 -60.90
C MET A 1 -13.11 17.91 -59.68
N ASN A 2 -13.25 17.34 -58.48
CA ASN A 2 -13.01 18.00 -57.18
C ASN A 2 -13.37 17.04 -56.03
N LYS A 3 -12.37 16.28 -55.57
CA LYS A 3 -12.45 15.50 -54.32
C LYS A 3 -12.04 16.42 -53.17
N LYS A 4 -12.99 16.85 -52.35
CA LYS A 4 -12.67 17.53 -51.09
C LYS A 4 -12.31 16.45 -50.07
N SER A 5 -11.02 16.32 -49.77
CA SER A 5 -10.49 15.42 -48.75
C SER A 5 -10.91 15.95 -47.38
N PHE A 6 -11.75 15.19 -46.68
CA PHE A 6 -12.16 15.48 -45.30
C PHE A 6 -11.07 14.92 -44.38
N ALA A 7 -10.15 15.77 -43.92
CA ALA A 7 -9.15 15.38 -42.93
C ALA A 7 -9.86 15.23 -41.57
N SER A 8 -10.12 13.98 -41.18
CA SER A 8 -10.68 13.64 -39.88
C SER A 8 -9.55 13.65 -38.84
N THR A 9 -9.37 14.79 -38.18
CA THR A 9 -8.42 14.92 -37.06
C THR A 9 -9.05 14.27 -35.83
N ILE A 10 -8.68 13.02 -35.55
CA ILE A 10 -9.00 12.34 -34.30
C ILE A 10 -8.14 12.99 -33.20
N ILE A 11 -8.75 13.88 -32.41
CA ILE A 11 -8.16 14.38 -31.17
C ILE A 11 -8.33 13.26 -30.13
N ALA A 12 -7.28 12.48 -29.91
CA ALA A 12 -7.20 11.56 -28.79
C ALA A 12 -7.11 12.40 -27.51
N VAL A 13 -8.23 12.57 -26.82
CA VAL A 13 -8.24 13.10 -25.45
C VAL A 13 -7.60 12.03 -24.57
N ILE A 14 -6.31 12.18 -24.29
CA ILE A 14 -5.63 11.41 -23.26
C ILE A 14 -6.30 11.81 -21.95
N PHE A 15 -7.24 10.97 -21.48
CA PHE A 15 -7.85 11.09 -20.18
C PHE A 15 -6.78 10.70 -19.17
N VAL A 16 -5.89 11.65 -18.82
CA VAL A 16 -4.98 11.53 -17.71
C VAL A 16 -5.87 11.50 -16.47
N CYS A 17 -6.31 10.31 -16.06
CA CYS A 17 -6.94 10.14 -14.76
C CYS A 17 -5.85 10.47 -13.73
N PRO A 18 -5.93 11.60 -13.00
CA PRO A 18 -4.97 11.84 -11.95
C PRO A 18 -5.17 10.73 -10.92
N VAL A 19 -4.16 9.88 -10.74
CA VAL A 19 -4.10 8.98 -9.59
C VAL A 19 -4.14 9.87 -8.35
N LEU A 20 -5.28 9.89 -7.66
CA LEU A 20 -5.47 10.64 -6.44
C LEU A 20 -4.88 9.83 -5.29
N ALA A 21 -3.58 9.94 -5.09
CA ALA A 21 -2.89 9.35 -3.94
C ALA A 21 -3.47 9.90 -2.63
N VAL A 22 -3.98 9.03 -1.76
CA VAL A 22 -4.51 9.39 -0.44
C VAL A 22 -3.56 8.94 0.66
N THR A 23 -3.35 9.80 1.66
CA THR A 23 -2.62 9.43 2.88
C THR A 23 -3.61 9.11 4.01
N HIS A 24 -3.60 7.87 4.48
CA HIS A 24 -4.35 7.40 5.64
C HIS A 24 -3.42 7.38 6.85
N THR A 25 -3.71 8.17 7.88
CA THR A 25 -2.86 8.28 9.07
C THR A 25 -3.38 7.41 10.21
N PHE A 26 -2.49 6.69 10.88
CA PHE A 26 -2.79 5.84 12.02
C PHE A 26 -1.84 6.12 13.18
N THR A 27 -2.37 6.06 14.39
CA THR A 27 -1.61 6.06 15.64
C THR A 27 -1.59 4.64 16.23
N PRO A 28 -0.78 4.37 17.27
CA PRO A 28 -0.77 3.06 17.95
C PRO A 28 -2.14 2.59 18.47
N THR A 29 -3.10 3.49 18.72
CA THR A 29 -4.45 3.12 19.16
C THR A 29 -5.35 2.63 18.01
N ASP A 30 -4.94 2.86 16.76
CA ASP A 30 -5.74 2.58 15.56
C ASP A 30 -5.42 1.24 14.91
N ILE A 31 -4.74 0.32 15.62
CA ILE A 31 -4.28 -0.98 15.09
C ILE A 31 -5.42 -1.75 14.39
N GLY A 32 -6.63 -1.75 14.96
CA GLY A 32 -7.78 -2.39 14.33
C GLY A 32 -8.13 -1.79 12.97
N SER A 33 -8.23 -0.46 12.90
CA SER A 33 -8.53 0.28 11.67
C SER A 33 -7.40 0.16 10.64
N LEU A 34 -6.14 0.15 11.08
CA LEU A 34 -4.97 -0.08 10.23
C LEU A 34 -5.06 -1.46 9.56
N LYS A 35 -5.31 -2.51 10.34
CA LYS A 35 -5.45 -3.88 9.81
C LYS A 35 -6.57 -4.00 8.79
N ILE A 36 -7.73 -3.40 9.07
CA ILE A 36 -8.85 -3.36 8.12
C ILE A 36 -8.42 -2.68 6.82
N LYS A 37 -7.81 -1.50 6.92
CA LYS A 37 -7.41 -0.72 5.75
C LYS A 37 -6.31 -1.41 4.93
N MET A 38 -5.41 -2.15 5.56
CA MET A 38 -4.41 -2.97 4.87
C MET A 38 -5.03 -4.12 4.06
N SER A 39 -6.18 -4.65 4.49
CA SER A 39 -6.75 -5.91 4.00
C SER A 39 -8.05 -5.77 3.19
N ASP A 40 -8.73 -4.63 3.23
CA ASP A 40 -10.07 -4.45 2.63
C ASP A 40 -10.09 -4.31 1.10
N GLY A 41 -8.92 -4.26 0.45
CA GLY A 41 -8.79 -4.13 -1.00
C GLY A 41 -9.16 -2.75 -1.55
N SER A 42 -9.35 -1.75 -0.69
CA SER A 42 -9.75 -0.40 -1.11
C SER A 42 -8.58 0.49 -1.52
N LEU A 43 -7.34 0.09 -1.22
CA LEU A 43 -6.15 0.88 -1.54
C LEU A 43 -5.92 1.00 -3.05
N GLN A 44 -5.69 2.23 -3.48
CA GLN A 44 -5.42 2.58 -4.88
C GLN A 44 -3.93 2.85 -5.08
N PRO A 45 -3.40 2.73 -6.33
CA PRO A 45 -2.04 3.13 -6.64
C PRO A 45 -1.69 4.51 -6.05
N GLY A 46 -0.53 4.63 -5.41
CA GLY A 46 -0.07 5.87 -4.78
C GLY A 46 -0.56 6.10 -3.35
N ASP A 47 -1.51 5.31 -2.83
CA ASP A 47 -1.97 5.46 -1.45
C ASP A 47 -0.85 5.17 -0.44
N THR A 48 -0.87 5.93 0.66
CA THR A 48 0.08 5.77 1.77
C THR A 48 -0.67 5.51 3.08
N LEU A 49 -0.32 4.42 3.77
CA LEU A 49 -0.67 4.17 5.16
C LEU A 49 0.45 4.73 6.04
N LEU A 50 0.23 5.91 6.62
CA LEU A 50 1.21 6.64 7.42
C LEU A 50 1.06 6.30 8.91
N LEU A 51 2.09 5.67 9.48
CA LEU A 51 2.17 5.34 10.90
C LEU A 51 2.85 6.48 11.65
N GLN A 52 2.12 7.11 12.57
CA GLN A 52 2.70 8.06 13.53
C GLN A 52 3.65 7.34 14.51
N ASP A 53 4.46 8.13 15.21
CA ASP A 53 5.42 7.61 16.17
C ASP A 53 4.74 6.79 17.28
N GLY A 54 5.34 5.64 17.61
CA GLY A 54 4.90 4.79 18.70
C GLY A 54 4.99 3.30 18.38
N THR A 55 4.50 2.50 19.32
CA THR A 55 4.60 1.04 19.26
C THR A 55 3.29 0.41 18.82
N TYR A 56 3.32 -0.23 17.65
CA TYR A 56 2.25 -1.05 17.09
C TYR A 56 2.50 -2.50 17.51
N SER A 57 1.98 -2.86 18.68
CA SER A 57 2.15 -4.21 19.24
C SER A 57 1.03 -5.15 18.83
N HIS A 58 1.38 -6.43 18.60
CA HIS A 58 0.41 -7.50 18.33
C HIS A 58 -0.44 -7.22 17.07
N LEU A 59 0.21 -6.94 15.95
CA LEU A 59 -0.49 -6.88 14.66
C LEU A 59 -1.15 -8.23 14.31
N ASP A 60 -0.66 -9.33 14.91
CA ASP A 60 -1.03 -10.70 14.56
C ASP A 60 -0.85 -10.93 13.04
N LYS A 61 -1.64 -11.83 12.46
CA LYS A 61 -1.69 -12.05 11.03
C LYS A 61 -2.52 -10.97 10.35
N VAL A 62 -1.92 -10.28 9.38
CA VAL A 62 -2.57 -9.24 8.57
C VAL A 62 -2.13 -9.34 7.11
N SER A 63 -3.08 -9.16 6.20
CA SER A 63 -2.77 -9.01 4.77
C SER A 63 -2.60 -7.54 4.45
N PHE A 64 -1.46 -7.17 3.87
CA PHE A 64 -1.29 -5.92 3.17
C PHE A 64 -1.52 -6.20 1.68
N THR A 65 -2.68 -5.80 1.18
CA THR A 65 -3.11 -6.11 -0.18
C THR A 65 -3.39 -4.87 -1.01
N GLY A 66 -3.09 -4.97 -2.29
CA GLY A 66 -3.31 -3.89 -3.25
C GLY A 66 -2.43 -4.06 -4.47
N ASN A 67 -2.77 -3.32 -5.53
CA ASN A 67 -2.04 -3.32 -6.78
C ASN A 67 -1.63 -1.89 -7.11
N GLY A 68 -0.43 -1.51 -6.69
CA GLY A 68 0.21 -0.27 -7.11
C GLY A 68 0.77 -0.38 -8.53
N THR A 69 1.51 0.65 -8.93
CA THR A 69 2.30 0.64 -10.18
C THR A 69 3.75 1.02 -9.90
N ALA A 70 4.62 0.88 -10.89
CA ALA A 70 6.03 1.27 -10.75
C ALA A 70 6.21 2.74 -10.33
N ASP A 71 5.37 3.63 -10.87
CA ASP A 71 5.41 5.06 -10.58
C ASP A 71 4.58 5.42 -9.33
N TYR A 72 3.59 4.61 -8.97
CA TYR A 72 2.66 4.86 -7.88
C TYR A 72 2.47 3.60 -7.01
N PRO A 73 3.48 3.23 -6.20
CA PRO A 73 3.36 2.12 -5.26
C PRO A 73 2.36 2.43 -4.15
N ILE A 74 1.89 1.39 -3.46
CA ILE A 74 1.10 1.52 -2.22
C ILE A 74 2.05 1.29 -1.05
N ILE A 75 2.12 2.23 -0.11
CA ILE A 75 3.19 2.29 0.88
C ILE A 75 2.63 2.20 2.31
N LEU A 76 3.15 1.28 3.13
CA LEU A 76 3.05 1.35 4.58
C LEU A 76 4.32 2.03 5.12
N LYS A 77 4.17 3.21 5.71
CA LYS A 77 5.29 4.13 5.97
C LYS A 77 5.30 4.65 7.40
N ALA A 78 6.47 4.69 8.03
CA ALA A 78 6.67 5.46 9.25
C ALA A 78 6.72 6.97 8.96
N ALA A 79 5.99 7.79 9.73
CA ALA A 79 6.03 9.24 9.65
C ALA A 79 7.44 9.78 9.92
N ASN A 80 8.09 9.25 10.97
CA ASN A 80 9.50 9.45 11.24
C ASN A 80 10.21 8.09 11.18
N THR A 81 11.24 7.99 10.33
CA THR A 81 11.97 6.73 10.11
C THR A 81 12.50 6.17 11.43
N GLY A 82 12.18 4.92 11.73
CA GLY A 82 12.58 4.22 12.95
C GLY A 82 11.64 4.40 14.15
N ASN A 83 10.68 5.33 14.09
CA ASN A 83 9.80 5.63 15.23
C ASN A 83 8.44 4.92 15.18
N ALA A 84 8.06 4.30 14.06
CA ALA A 84 6.96 3.35 14.02
C ALA A 84 7.47 1.94 14.35
N ILE A 85 7.33 1.55 15.63
CA ILE A 85 7.90 0.31 16.17
C ILE A 85 6.89 -0.81 16.06
N ILE A 86 7.18 -1.81 15.23
CA ILE A 86 6.38 -3.04 15.12
C ILE A 86 6.93 -4.04 16.14
N SER A 87 6.07 -4.56 17.02
CA SER A 87 6.48 -5.45 18.10
C SER A 87 5.43 -6.52 18.40
N GLY A 88 5.81 -7.54 19.18
CA GLY A 88 4.87 -8.60 19.51
C GLY A 88 4.71 -9.61 18.38
N LYS A 89 3.72 -10.48 18.53
CA LYS A 89 3.30 -11.40 17.47
C LYS A 89 2.85 -10.62 16.24
N THR A 90 3.52 -10.82 15.11
CA THR A 90 3.26 -10.11 13.85
C THR A 90 3.57 -11.02 12.66
N GLU A 91 2.65 -11.10 11.72
CA GLU A 91 2.82 -11.78 10.44
C GLU A 91 2.18 -10.90 9.35
N ILE A 92 3.00 -10.26 8.51
CA ILE A 92 2.54 -9.39 7.42
C ILE A 92 2.64 -10.17 6.12
N ARG A 93 1.49 -10.45 5.52
CA ARG A 93 1.42 -11.02 4.16
C ARG A 93 1.28 -9.89 3.14
N MET A 94 2.26 -9.73 2.27
CA MET A 94 2.21 -8.79 1.15
C MET A 94 1.64 -9.53 -0.07
N ALA A 95 0.44 -9.14 -0.50
CA ALA A 95 -0.33 -9.80 -1.57
C ALA A 95 -0.75 -8.79 -2.66
N GLY A 96 -0.16 -8.92 -3.84
CA GLY A 96 -0.39 -8.02 -4.98
C GLY A 96 0.92 -7.49 -5.58
N SER A 97 0.87 -6.30 -6.18
CA SER A 97 1.99 -5.71 -6.92
C SER A 97 2.35 -4.31 -6.42
N TYR A 98 3.64 -3.97 -6.46
CA TYR A 98 4.18 -2.64 -6.09
C TYR A 98 3.76 -2.17 -4.69
N LEU A 99 3.80 -3.08 -3.73
CA LEU A 99 3.60 -2.80 -2.30
C LEU A 99 4.95 -2.51 -1.64
N GLN A 100 5.00 -1.55 -0.73
CA GLN A 100 6.25 -1.13 -0.06
C GLN A 100 6.07 -0.99 1.46
N LEU A 101 7.12 -1.35 2.19
CA LEU A 101 7.27 -1.08 3.62
C LEU A 101 8.44 -0.09 3.78
N GLU A 102 8.19 1.08 4.37
CA GLU A 102 9.18 2.16 4.48
C GLU A 102 9.38 2.64 5.92
N GLY A 103 10.64 2.66 6.37
CA GLY A 103 11.04 3.31 7.63
C GLY A 103 10.51 2.68 8.92
N LEU A 104 9.91 1.48 8.85
CA LEU A 104 9.41 0.73 10.00
C LEU A 104 10.57 0.13 10.82
N TYR A 105 10.40 0.02 12.14
CA TYR A 105 11.35 -0.67 13.01
C TYR A 105 10.72 -1.91 13.65
N PHE A 106 11.12 -3.10 13.20
CA PHE A 106 10.71 -4.35 13.81
C PHE A 106 11.59 -4.64 15.03
N HIS A 107 11.03 -4.46 16.23
CA HIS A 107 11.73 -4.66 17.50
C HIS A 107 10.96 -5.61 18.40
N LYS A 108 11.60 -6.74 18.77
CA LYS A 108 10.93 -7.82 19.52
C LYS A 108 9.61 -8.24 18.84
N ALA A 109 9.62 -8.28 17.50
CA ALA A 109 8.55 -8.85 16.70
C ALA A 109 8.89 -10.31 16.39
N TRP A 110 7.87 -11.18 16.34
CA TRP A 110 8.05 -12.59 16.00
C TRP A 110 6.82 -13.14 15.26
N ALA A 111 7.06 -14.10 14.37
CA ALA A 111 6.00 -14.93 13.80
C ALA A 111 5.58 -16.01 14.81
N SER A 112 4.33 -16.45 14.77
CA SER A 112 3.92 -17.67 15.49
C SER A 112 4.29 -18.94 14.75
N ASP A 113 4.47 -18.84 13.44
CA ASP A 113 4.87 -19.96 12.58
C ASP A 113 6.22 -19.64 11.89
N PHE A 114 6.31 -19.78 10.58
CA PHE A 114 7.57 -19.69 9.84
C PHE A 114 7.92 -18.28 9.35
N GLU A 115 6.96 -17.53 8.79
CA GLU A 115 7.23 -16.25 8.14
C GLU A 115 6.65 -15.05 8.90
N MET A 116 7.51 -14.10 9.31
CA MET A 116 7.08 -12.81 9.85
C MET A 116 6.64 -11.85 8.75
N ILE A 117 7.29 -11.91 7.58
CA ILE A 117 6.94 -11.16 6.38
C ILE A 117 6.92 -12.15 5.22
N GLU A 118 5.75 -12.34 4.63
CA GLU A 118 5.51 -13.29 3.54
C GLU A 118 5.16 -12.51 2.27
N PHE A 119 5.87 -12.77 1.17
CA PHE A 119 5.52 -12.24 -0.15
C PHE A 119 4.77 -13.32 -0.92
N GLN A 120 3.48 -13.07 -1.21
CA GLN A 120 2.68 -13.95 -2.06
C GLN A 120 2.42 -13.29 -3.41
N LEU A 121 2.74 -14.02 -4.47
CA LEU A 121 2.32 -13.66 -5.81
C LEU A 121 0.84 -14.05 -5.93
N ASP A 122 -0.03 -13.12 -6.30
CA ASP A 122 -1.38 -13.46 -6.72
C ASP A 122 -1.29 -14.21 -8.06
N ILE A 123 -1.42 -15.54 -8.01
CA ILE A 123 -1.58 -16.37 -9.21
C ILE A 123 -3.07 -16.29 -9.58
N VAL A 124 -3.43 -15.32 -10.41
CA VAL A 124 -4.75 -15.26 -11.08
C VAL A 124 -4.84 -16.35 -12.13
#